data_AF-A0A9E0BA74-F1
#
_entry.id   AF-A0A9E0BA74-F1
#
_cell.length_a   1.000
_cell.length_b   1.000
_cell.length_c   1.000
_cell.angle_alpha   90.00
_cell.angle_beta   90.00
_cell.angle_gamma   90.00
#
_symmetry.space_group_name_H-M   'P 1'
#
loop_
_entity.id
_entity.type
_entity.pdbx_description
1 polymer ?
#
loop_
_entity_poly.entity_id
_entity_poly.type
_entity_poly.pdbx_seq_one_letter_code
_entity_poly.pdbx_strand_id
1 'polypeptide(L)'
;MENQTYSIASLHSEIVEWKELVMLVRDEIAIFEHQLGELLSSPQEMSVMQFAQHFESQFIRHKEVSDELFHDLKIADHNLKVALEKNPDLESVDGLNHFALRDRAITYEKLFNELKSNYRHFLAAALS
;
A
#
# COMPACT_ATOMS: atom_id res chain seq x y z
N MET A 1 -19.27 4.14 23.45
CA MET A 1 -18.83 4.05 22.03
C MET A 1 -19.74 3.02 21.40
N GLU A 2 -20.52 3.41 20.39
CA GLU A 2 -21.43 2.49 19.71
C GLU A 2 -20.59 1.51 18.88
N ASN A 3 -20.75 0.20 19.11
CA ASN A 3 -20.13 -0.84 18.29
C ASN A 3 -20.77 -0.79 16.91
N GLN A 4 -20.06 -0.23 15.92
CA GLN A 4 -20.48 -0.31 14.52
C GLN A 4 -20.30 -1.75 14.04
N THR A 5 -21.40 -2.38 13.66
CA THR A 5 -21.41 -3.71 13.05
C THR A 5 -21.33 -3.56 11.54
N TYR A 6 -20.45 -4.32 10.90
CA TYR A 6 -20.25 -4.27 9.44
C TYR A 6 -20.63 -5.61 8.82
N SER A 7 -21.20 -5.56 7.61
CA SER A 7 -21.54 -6.78 6.88
C SER A 7 -20.27 -7.50 6.43
N ILE A 8 -20.20 -8.82 6.64
CA ILE A 8 -19.06 -9.63 6.21
C ILE A 8 -18.76 -9.46 4.72
N ALA A 9 -19.80 -9.36 3.89
CA ALA A 9 -19.64 -9.14 2.45
C ALA A 9 -18.90 -7.83 2.14
N SER A 10 -19.29 -6.73 2.81
CA SER A 10 -18.61 -5.43 2.66
C SER A 10 -17.15 -5.47 3.13
N LEU A 11 -16.89 -6.13 4.27
CA LEU A 11 -15.55 -6.26 4.81
C LEU A 11 -14.63 -7.05 3.87
N HIS A 12 -15.13 -8.16 3.33
CA HIS A 12 -14.39 -8.96 2.38
C HIS A 12 -14.09 -8.18 1.09
N SER A 13 -15.06 -7.44 0.54
CA SER A 13 -14.86 -6.59 -0.64
C SER A 13 -13.76 -5.56 -0.41
N GLU A 14 -13.81 -4.83 0.70
CA GLU A 14 -12.79 -3.83 1.03
C GLU A 14 -11.40 -4.44 1.21
N ILE A 15 -11.30 -5.61 1.85
CA ILE A 15 -10.02 -6.31 2.00
C ILE A 15 -9.47 -6.74 0.63
N VAL A 16 -10.32 -7.16 -0.30
CA VAL A 16 -9.90 -7.50 -1.67
C VAL A 16 -9.39 -6.24 -2.38
N GLU A 17 -10.13 -5.14 -2.33
CA GLU A 17 -9.73 -3.85 -2.92
C GLU A 17 -8.38 -3.38 -2.36
N TRP A 18 -8.16 -3.46 -1.05
CA TRP A 18 -6.89 -3.07 -0.45
C TRP A 18 -5.74 -4.01 -0.81
N LYS A 19 -5.99 -5.31 -0.98
CA LYS A 19 -4.98 -6.25 -1.49
C LYS A 19 -4.57 -5.90 -2.92
N GLU A 20 -5.53 -5.58 -3.77
CA GLU A 20 -5.28 -5.15 -5.16
C GLU A 20 -4.51 -3.83 -5.19
N LEU A 21 -4.88 -2.86 -4.36
CA LEU A 21 -4.13 -1.61 -4.19
C LEU A 21 -2.67 -1.87 -3.81
N VAL A 22 -2.42 -2.71 -2.81
CA VAL A 22 -1.06 -3.04 -2.37
C VAL A 22 -0.26 -3.73 -3.47
N MET A 23 -0.89 -4.60 -4.25
CA MET A 23 -0.24 -5.23 -5.42
C MET A 23 0.12 -4.21 -6.50
N LEU A 24 -0.81 -3.31 -6.84
CA LEU A 24 -0.58 -2.25 -7.80
C LEU A 24 0.58 -1.34 -7.37
N VAL A 25 0.62 -0.96 -6.09
CA VAL A 25 1.70 -0.13 -5.55
C VAL A 25 3.05 -0.84 -5.63
N ARG A 26 3.12 -2.15 -5.33
CA ARG A 26 4.37 -2.92 -5.48
C ARG A 26 4.88 -2.90 -6.91
N ASP A 27 3.99 -3.11 -7.88
CA ASP A 27 4.33 -3.10 -9.30
C ASP A 27 4.81 -1.70 -9.73
N GLU A 28 4.13 -0.63 -9.30
CA GLU A 28 4.56 0.73 -9.61
C GLU A 28 5.90 1.10 -8.97
N ILE A 29 6.16 0.69 -7.71
CA ILE A 29 7.47 0.92 -7.07
C ILE A 29 8.57 0.18 -7.83
N ALA A 30 8.33 -1.05 -8.30
CA ALA A 30 9.32 -1.77 -9.11
C ALA A 30 9.64 -1.04 -10.43
N ILE A 31 8.63 -0.42 -11.05
CA ILE A 31 8.82 0.44 -12.23
C ILE A 31 9.66 1.67 -11.87
N PHE A 32 9.39 2.33 -10.74
CA PHE A 32 10.17 3.50 -10.31
C PHE A 32 11.62 3.13 -9.97
N GLU A 33 11.86 1.97 -9.35
CA GLU A 33 13.21 1.44 -9.10
C GLU A 33 13.96 1.25 -10.43
N HIS A 34 13.32 0.67 -11.44
CA HIS A 34 13.92 0.49 -12.77
C HIS A 34 14.26 1.83 -13.43
N GLN A 35 13.31 2.77 -13.45
CA GLN A 35 13.49 4.10 -14.04
C GLN A 35 14.61 4.88 -13.34
N LEU A 36 14.70 4.78 -12.02
CA LEU A 36 15.77 5.42 -11.25
C LEU A 36 17.12 4.78 -11.57
N GLY A 37 17.18 3.46 -11.69
CA GLY A 37 18.38 2.73 -12.10
C GLY A 37 18.85 3.14 -13.51
N GLU A 38 17.94 3.31 -14.46
CA GLU A 38 18.25 3.80 -15.81
C GLU A 38 18.80 5.23 -15.78
N LEU A 39 18.20 6.13 -15.00
CA LEU A 39 18.70 7.50 -14.82
C LEU A 39 20.13 7.50 -14.26
N LEU A 40 20.42 6.63 -13.28
CA LEU A 40 21.73 6.52 -12.63
C LEU A 40 22.76 5.71 -13.44
N SER A 41 22.41 5.21 -14.62
CA SER A 41 23.33 4.45 -15.48
C SER A 41 24.47 5.29 -16.07
N SER A 42 24.35 6.62 -16.03
CA SER A 42 25.37 7.58 -16.48
C SER A 42 25.76 8.53 -15.33
N PRO A 43 26.94 9.17 -15.38
CA PRO A 43 27.34 10.12 -14.35
C PRO A 43 26.32 11.26 -14.22
N GLN A 44 25.79 11.44 -13.01
CA GLN A 44 24.82 12.48 -12.68
C GLN A 44 25.45 13.59 -11.84
N GLU A 45 24.82 14.76 -11.85
CA GLU A 45 25.16 15.81 -10.90
C GLU A 45 24.94 15.36 -9.45
N MET A 46 25.73 15.89 -8.53
CA MET A 46 25.66 15.51 -7.11
C MET A 46 24.26 15.75 -6.50
N SER A 47 23.56 16.79 -6.95
CA SER A 47 22.18 17.10 -6.56
C SER A 47 21.22 15.97 -6.95
N VAL A 48 21.27 15.52 -8.20
CA VAL A 48 20.45 14.40 -8.73
C VAL A 48 20.73 13.11 -7.96
N MET A 49 22.00 12.83 -7.68
CA MET A 49 22.41 11.65 -6.88
C MET A 49 21.81 11.67 -5.47
N GLN A 50 21.80 12.83 -4.79
CA GLN A 50 21.23 12.96 -3.45
C GLN A 50 19.71 12.71 -3.44
N PHE A 51 18.99 13.27 -4.41
CA PHE A 51 17.55 13.02 -4.55
C PHE A 51 17.26 11.56 -4.91
N ALA A 52 18.07 10.95 -5.77
CA ALA A 52 17.93 9.53 -6.11
C ALA A 52 18.04 8.63 -4.86
N GLN A 53 19.05 8.84 -4.01
CA GLN A 53 19.20 8.10 -2.75
C GLN A 53 18.01 8.27 -1.79
N HIS A 54 17.42 9.47 -1.78
CA HIS A 54 16.19 9.73 -1.01
C HIS A 54 15.03 8.88 -1.52
N PHE A 55 14.84 8.80 -2.84
CA PHE A 55 13.79 7.97 -3.44
C PHE A 55 14.04 6.47 -3.26
N GLU A 56 15.28 5.99 -3.41
CA GLU A 56 15.63 4.59 -3.12
C GLU A 56 15.23 4.20 -1.68
N SER A 57 15.55 5.06 -0.71
CA SER A 57 15.19 4.84 0.70
C SER A 57 13.67 4.83 0.91
N GLN A 58 12.94 5.69 0.21
CA GLN A 58 11.48 5.72 0.26
C GLN A 58 10.87 4.47 -0.39
N PHE A 59 11.41 3.99 -1.51
CA PHE A 59 10.94 2.77 -2.19
C PHE A 59 11.10 1.54 -1.30
N ILE A 60 12.26 1.38 -0.66
CA ILE A 60 12.51 0.30 0.29
C ILE A 60 11.46 0.33 1.40
N ARG A 61 11.26 1.50 2.03
CA ARG A 61 10.29 1.64 3.11
C ARG A 61 8.85 1.39 2.67
N HIS A 62 8.47 1.82 1.48
CA HIS A 62 7.14 1.54 0.93
C HIS A 62 6.95 0.04 0.66
N LYS A 63 7.99 -0.69 0.23
CA LYS A 63 7.93 -2.16 0.06
C LYS A 63 7.74 -2.87 1.39
N GLU A 64 8.45 -2.46 2.44
CA GLU A 64 8.26 -2.99 3.79
C GLU A 64 6.82 -2.79 4.29
N VAL A 65 6.30 -1.56 4.18
CA VAL A 65 4.90 -1.26 4.56
C VAL A 65 3.91 -2.05 3.70
N SER A 66 4.21 -2.27 2.43
CA SER A 66 3.40 -3.09 1.52
C SER A 66 3.37 -4.56 1.98
N ASP A 67 4.48 -5.09 2.48
CA ASP A 67 4.55 -6.46 3.03
C ASP A 67 3.76 -6.60 4.32
N GLU A 68 3.93 -5.66 5.25
CA GLU A 68 3.17 -5.65 6.50
C GLU A 68 1.66 -5.52 6.27
N LEU A 69 1.24 -4.53 5.48
CA LEU A 69 -0.18 -4.31 5.21
C LEU A 69 -0.80 -5.50 4.48
N PHE A 70 -0.12 -6.07 3.48
CA PHE A 70 -0.64 -7.25 2.77
C PHE A 70 -0.75 -8.48 3.67
N HIS A 71 0.19 -8.67 4.59
CA HIS A 71 0.14 -9.74 5.59
C HIS A 71 -1.09 -9.58 6.49
N ASP A 72 -1.31 -8.38 7.02
CA ASP A 72 -2.44 -8.10 7.91
C ASP A 72 -3.79 -8.25 7.18
N LEU A 73 -3.87 -7.84 5.92
CA LEU A 73 -5.04 -8.05 5.06
C LEU A 73 -5.32 -9.55 4.81
N LYS A 74 -4.28 -10.38 4.68
CA LYS A 74 -4.45 -11.83 4.59
C LYS A 74 -4.97 -12.43 5.89
N ILE A 75 -4.46 -11.99 7.03
CA ILE A 75 -4.95 -12.43 8.34
C ILE A 75 -6.43 -12.05 8.51
N ALA A 76 -6.80 -10.81 8.18
CA ALA A 76 -8.18 -10.33 8.28
C ALA A 76 -9.14 -11.17 7.41
N ASP A 77 -8.76 -11.41 6.15
CA ASP A 77 -9.55 -12.24 5.23
C ASP A 77 -9.69 -13.70 5.72
N HIS A 78 -8.61 -14.27 6.25
CA HIS A 78 -8.64 -15.61 6.82
C HIS A 78 -9.57 -15.68 8.04
N ASN A 79 -9.52 -14.69 8.92
CA ASN A 79 -10.38 -14.63 10.09
C ASN A 79 -11.87 -14.50 9.72
N LEU A 80 -12.20 -13.73 8.68
CA LEU A 80 -13.56 -13.65 8.14
C LEU A 80 -14.03 -15.00 7.61
N LYS A 81 -13.19 -15.71 6.85
CA LYS A 81 -13.50 -17.05 6.34
C LYS A 81 -13.76 -18.04 7.48
N VAL A 82 -12.89 -18.08 8.49
CA VAL A 82 -13.05 -18.94 9.67
C VAL A 82 -14.34 -18.60 10.44
N ALA A 83 -14.72 -17.32 10.52
CA ALA A 83 -15.97 -16.91 11.17
C ALA A 83 -17.20 -17.43 10.41
N LEU A 84 -17.21 -17.34 9.08
CA LEU A 84 -18.27 -17.91 8.22
C LEU A 84 -18.31 -19.45 8.27
N GLU A 85 -17.16 -20.12 8.32
CA GLU A 85 -17.11 -21.58 8.46
C GLU A 85 -17.72 -22.06 9.78
N LYS A 86 -17.50 -21.31 10.87
CA LYS A 86 -18.08 -21.59 12.19
C LYS A 86 -19.55 -21.24 12.30
N ASN A 87 -19.99 -20.20 11.59
CA ASN A 87 -21.37 -19.74 11.57
C ASN A 87 -21.74 -19.25 10.15
N PRO A 88 -22.29 -20.13 9.29
CA PRO A 88 -22.63 -19.78 7.90
C PRO A 88 -23.67 -18.66 7.77
N ASP A 89 -24.52 -18.48 8.78
CA ASP A 89 -25.57 -17.45 8.80
C ASP A 89 -25.06 -16.13 9.44
N LEU A 90 -23.76 -16.00 9.68
CA LEU A 90 -23.17 -14.78 10.23
C LEU A 90 -23.17 -13.66 9.19
N GLU A 91 -24.03 -12.67 9.37
CA GLU A 91 -24.12 -11.55 8.43
C GLU A 91 -23.19 -10.38 8.79
N SER A 92 -22.82 -10.23 10.07
CA SER A 92 -22.06 -9.07 10.55
C SER A 92 -21.09 -9.39 11.70
N VAL A 93 -20.05 -8.56 11.83
CA VAL A 93 -19.03 -8.64 12.89
C VAL A 93 -18.68 -7.27 13.47
N ASP A 94 -18.06 -7.25 14.65
CA ASP A 94 -17.52 -6.04 15.27
C ASP A 94 -16.44 -5.41 14.38
N GLY A 95 -16.62 -4.11 14.07
CA GLY A 95 -15.78 -3.36 13.16
C GLY A 95 -14.46 -2.84 13.72
N LEU A 96 -14.15 -2.99 15.02
CA LEU A 96 -12.96 -2.37 15.64
C LEU A 96 -11.64 -2.70 14.92
N ASN A 97 -11.41 -3.97 14.59
CA ASN A 97 -10.20 -4.39 13.87
C ASN A 97 -10.21 -3.91 12.40
N HIS A 98 -11.40 -3.84 11.80
CA HIS A 98 -11.56 -3.37 10.42
C HIS A 98 -11.26 -1.88 10.29
N PHE A 99 -11.70 -1.08 11.27
CA PHE A 99 -11.46 0.37 11.28
C PHE A 99 -9.96 0.69 11.24
N ALA A 100 -9.16 -0.02 12.05
CA ALA A 100 -7.71 0.15 12.05
C ALA A 100 -7.05 -0.24 10.71
N LEU A 101 -7.54 -1.30 10.04
CA LEU A 101 -7.06 -1.69 8.71
C LEU A 101 -7.47 -0.68 7.64
N ARG A 102 -8.69 -0.17 7.70
CA ARG A 102 -9.18 0.87 6.80
C ARG A 102 -8.34 2.14 6.88
N ASP A 103 -8.09 2.63 8.10
CA ASP A 103 -7.27 3.83 8.31
C ASP A 103 -5.85 3.63 7.77
N ARG A 104 -5.27 2.45 7.96
CA ARG A 104 -3.96 2.09 7.40
C ARG A 104 -3.98 2.04 5.87
N ALA A 105 -5.01 1.46 5.25
CA ALA A 105 -5.14 1.39 3.80
C ALA A 105 -5.30 2.79 3.17
N ILE A 106 -6.14 3.66 3.77
CA ILE A 106 -6.32 5.05 3.33
C ILE A 106 -5.00 5.83 3.44
N THR A 107 -4.30 5.68 4.58
CA THR A 107 -3.02 6.35 4.80
C THR A 107 -1.96 5.85 3.82
N TYR A 108 -1.92 4.54 3.57
CA TYR A 108 -1.03 3.91 2.61
C TYR A 108 -1.24 4.45 1.20
N GLU A 109 -2.49 4.51 0.72
CA GLU A 109 -2.83 5.08 -0.59
C GLU A 109 -2.38 6.54 -0.70
N LYS A 110 -2.68 7.35 0.32
CA LYS A 110 -2.29 8.76 0.36
C LYS A 110 -0.77 8.94 0.26
N LEU A 111 -0.02 8.21 1.07
CA LEU A 111 1.45 8.29 1.08
C LEU A 111 2.04 7.84 -0.26
N PHE A 112 1.48 6.80 -0.86
CA PHE A 112 1.92 6.36 -2.18
C PHE A 112 1.64 7.42 -3.26
N ASN A 113 0.46 8.04 -3.27
CA ASN A 113 0.14 9.10 -4.21
C ASN A 113 1.07 10.32 -4.06
N GLU A 114 1.42 10.67 -2.83
CA GLU A 114 2.41 11.72 -2.55
C GLU A 114 3.80 11.35 -3.08
N LEU A 115 4.29 10.13 -2.78
CA LEU A 115 5.55 9.61 -3.31
C LEU A 115 5.58 9.63 -4.84
N LYS A 116 4.53 9.11 -5.48
CA LYS A 116 4.39 9.05 -6.94
C LYS A 116 4.42 10.43 -7.57
N SER A 117 3.72 11.40 -6.97
CA SER A 117 3.75 12.80 -7.41
C SER A 117 5.17 13.36 -7.31
N ASN A 118 5.80 13.24 -6.14
CA ASN A 118 7.15 13.77 -5.90
C ASN A 118 8.19 13.16 -6.84
N TYR A 119 8.12 11.85 -7.05
CA TYR A 119 9.02 11.14 -7.94
C TYR A 119 8.86 11.58 -9.40
N ARG A 120 7.63 11.79 -9.88
CA ARG A 120 7.37 12.29 -11.24
C ARG A 120 7.92 13.71 -11.45
N HIS A 121 7.78 14.58 -10.46
CA HIS A 121 8.37 15.93 -10.51
C HIS A 121 9.90 15.87 -10.56
N PHE A 122 10.49 14.98 -9.76
CA PHE A 122 11.94 14.74 -9.80
C PHE A 122 12.40 14.26 -11.18
N LEU A 123 11.76 13.24 -11.77
CA LEU A 123 12.12 12.74 -13.10
C LEU A 123 12.01 13.82 -14.18
N ALA A 124 10.95 14.63 -14.13
CA ALA A 124 10.78 15.73 -15.08
C ALA A 124 11.91 16.77 -14.99
N ALA A 125 12.38 17.08 -13.78
CA ALA A 125 13.48 18.01 -13.54
C ALA A 125 14.86 17.41 -13.84
N ALA A 126 15.04 16.10 -13.65
CA ALA A 126 16.31 15.42 -13.92
C ALA A 126 16.54 15.15 -15.43
N LEU A 127 15.46 15.12 -16.22
CA LEU A 127 15.50 14.85 -17.66
C LEU A 127 15.33 16.11 -18.53
N SER A 128 15.13 17.29 -17.91
CA SER A 128 15.02 18.58 -18.60
C SER A 128 16.38 19.23 -18.83
#